data_AF-A0A1L9B296-F1
#
_entry.id   AF-A0A1L9B296-F1
#
_cell.length_a   1.000
_cell.length_b   1.000
_cell.length_c   1.000
_cell.angle_alpha   90.00
_cell.angle_beta   90.00
_cell.angle_gamma   90.00
#
_symmetry.space_group_name_H-M   'P 1'
#
loop_
_entity.id
_entity.type
_entity.pdbx_description
1 polymer ?
#
loop_
_entity_poly.entity_id
_entity_poly.type
_entity_poly.pdbx_seq_one_letter_code
_entity_poly.pdbx_strand_id
1 'polypeptide(L)'
;MAPVVPPPEPLVSNTPRCPPHQRPAVATCVRCGTFLCGECTELLGEAATCASCLPLLRAHGSASLPLKLAFGLCVAAMMSSPLALLLPLHVKVEPERALIVLPLLRRLPVLNVLAAGVGGVLASRELRRLGPGGRSSPAGSLARWTRALAWLNLGFVLLQGFLVLRLVLGLRALASP
;
A
#
# COMPACT_ATOMS: atom_id res chain seq x y z
N MET A 1 61.13 -23.90 -27.35
CA MET A 1 59.83 -24.60 -27.31
C MET A 1 58.86 -23.74 -26.54
N ALA A 2 57.91 -23.11 -27.23
CA ALA A 2 56.88 -22.32 -26.57
C ALA A 2 55.80 -23.26 -25.98
N PRO A 3 55.27 -22.99 -24.78
CA PRO A 3 54.20 -23.80 -24.21
C PRO A 3 52.94 -23.64 -25.05
N VAL A 4 52.43 -24.77 -25.55
CA VAL A 4 51.14 -24.85 -26.24
C VAL A 4 50.06 -24.64 -25.18
N VAL A 5 49.45 -23.45 -25.17
CA VAL A 5 48.30 -23.15 -24.32
C VAL A 5 47.10 -23.93 -24.90
N PRO A 6 46.49 -24.86 -24.14
CA PRO A 6 45.31 -25.58 -24.63
C PRO A 6 44.15 -24.59 -24.85
N PRO A 7 43.30 -24.82 -25.86
CA PRO A 7 42.13 -23.98 -26.10
C PRO A 7 41.22 -24.00 -24.86
N PRO A 8 40.61 -22.86 -24.47
CA PRO A 8 39.71 -22.83 -23.33
C PRO A 8 38.55 -23.80 -23.57
N GLU A 9 38.33 -24.71 -22.63
CA GLU A 9 37.18 -25.61 -22.64
C GLU A 9 35.90 -24.76 -22.81
N PRO A 10 34.94 -25.19 -23.65
CA PRO A 10 33.69 -24.46 -23.80
C PRO A 10 32.98 -24.50 -22.46
N LEU A 11 33.03 -23.38 -21.73
CA LEU A 11 32.19 -23.10 -20.57
C LEU A 11 30.77 -23.47 -20.99
N VAL A 12 30.27 -24.60 -20.48
CA VAL A 12 28.87 -24.99 -20.63
C VAL A 12 28.07 -23.83 -20.08
N SER A 13 27.59 -23.00 -21.00
CA SER A 13 26.98 -21.74 -20.66
C SER A 13 25.61 -22.07 -20.08
N ASN A 14 25.57 -22.24 -18.76
CA ASN A 14 24.37 -22.25 -17.93
C ASN A 14 23.69 -20.87 -17.92
N THR A 15 23.80 -20.14 -19.02
CA THR A 15 23.09 -18.90 -19.24
C THR A 15 21.62 -19.26 -19.38
N PRO A 16 20.73 -18.70 -18.56
CA PRO A 16 19.31 -18.98 -18.66
C PRO A 16 18.82 -18.67 -20.08
N ARG A 17 17.99 -19.56 -20.64
CA ARG A 17 17.51 -19.47 -22.02
C ARG A 17 16.01 -19.26 -22.07
N CYS A 18 15.58 -18.52 -23.10
CA CYS A 18 14.17 -18.36 -23.41
C CYS A 18 13.60 -19.71 -23.91
N PRO A 19 12.57 -20.29 -23.28
CA PRO A 19 12.04 -21.60 -23.66
C PRO A 19 11.66 -21.75 -25.15
N PRO A 20 10.95 -20.79 -25.79
CA PRO A 20 10.55 -20.94 -27.19
C PRO A 20 11.70 -20.74 -28.19
N HIS A 21 12.69 -19.87 -27.89
CA HIS A 21 13.71 -19.47 -28.87
C HIS A 21 15.11 -20.02 -28.58
N GLN A 22 15.34 -20.60 -27.40
CA GLN A 22 16.64 -21.10 -26.94
C GLN A 22 17.79 -20.07 -26.98
N ARG A 23 17.46 -18.78 -27.08
CA ARG A 23 18.37 -17.63 -27.04
C ARG A 23 18.70 -17.24 -25.59
N PRO A 24 19.86 -16.61 -25.34
CA PRO A 24 20.21 -16.11 -24.02
C PRO A 24 19.13 -15.15 -23.52
N ALA A 25 18.71 -15.36 -22.27
CA ALA A 25 17.70 -14.53 -21.65
C ALA A 25 18.30 -13.19 -21.23
N VAL A 26 17.55 -12.11 -21.49
CA VAL A 26 17.91 -10.74 -21.12
C VAL A 26 17.10 -10.25 -19.92
N ALA A 27 15.95 -10.89 -19.65
CA ALA A 27 15.08 -10.55 -18.54
C ALA A 27 14.29 -11.78 -18.07
N THR A 28 13.65 -11.66 -16.90
CA THR A 28 12.68 -12.63 -16.38
C THR A 28 11.30 -11.98 -16.35
N CYS A 29 10.27 -12.71 -16.78
CA CYS A 29 8.89 -12.24 -16.65
C CYS A 29 8.56 -12.00 -15.18
N VAL A 30 8.19 -10.77 -14.82
CA VAL A 30 7.88 -10.41 -13.42
C VAL A 30 6.72 -11.20 -12.81
N ARG A 31 5.87 -11.80 -13.65
CA ARG A 31 4.67 -12.51 -13.21
C ARG A 31 4.88 -14.01 -13.03
N CYS A 32 5.33 -14.70 -14.08
CA CYS A 32 5.53 -16.16 -14.05
C CYS A 32 6.98 -16.60 -13.84
N GLY A 33 7.94 -15.66 -13.80
CA GLY A 33 9.36 -15.95 -13.59
C GLY A 33 10.08 -16.56 -14.80
N THR A 34 9.39 -16.75 -15.93
CA THR A 34 10.00 -17.34 -17.13
C THR A 34 11.07 -16.42 -17.72
N PHE A 35 12.20 -16.99 -18.12
CA PHE A 35 13.27 -16.29 -18.82
C PHE A 35 12.84 -15.85 -20.23
N LEU A 36 13.14 -14.60 -20.60
CA LEU A 36 12.74 -13.96 -21.84
C LEU A 36 13.96 -13.49 -22.63
N CYS A 37 13.96 -13.75 -23.94
CA CYS A 37 14.86 -13.11 -24.88
C CYS A 37 14.32 -11.73 -25.28
N GLY A 38 15.13 -10.90 -25.94
CA GLY A 38 14.72 -9.55 -26.37
C GLY A 38 13.43 -9.51 -27.20
N GLU A 39 13.16 -10.55 -28.00
CA GLU A 39 11.94 -10.65 -28.82
C GLU A 39 10.68 -11.05 -28.02
N CYS A 40 10.84 -11.85 -26.95
CA CYS A 40 9.71 -12.26 -26.10
C CYS A 40 9.43 -11.28 -24.95
N THR A 41 10.22 -10.22 -24.84
CA THR A 41 10.15 -9.26 -23.75
C THR A 41 9.24 -8.10 -24.14
N GLU A 42 8.10 -8.01 -23.46
CA GLU A 42 7.19 -6.86 -23.57
C GLU A 42 7.38 -5.97 -22.34
N LEU A 43 7.70 -4.70 -22.57
CA LEU A 43 7.91 -3.72 -21.52
C LEU A 43 6.58 -3.09 -21.10
N LEU A 44 6.21 -3.29 -19.84
CA LEU A 44 5.07 -2.61 -19.23
C LEU A 44 5.58 -1.68 -18.13
N GLY A 45 5.83 -0.42 -18.50
CA GLY A 45 6.63 0.50 -17.68
C GLY A 45 8.08 0.01 -17.62
N GLU A 46 8.60 -0.20 -16.41
CA GLU A 46 9.97 -0.68 -16.17
C GLU A 46 10.07 -2.21 -16.03
N ALA A 47 8.94 -2.93 -16.07
CA ALA A 47 8.90 -4.37 -15.86
C ALA A 47 8.81 -5.17 -17.17
N ALA A 48 9.64 -6.22 -17.27
CA ALA A 48 9.60 -7.19 -18.36
C ALA A 48 8.47 -8.21 -18.17
N THR A 49 7.65 -8.41 -19.21
CA THR A 49 6.51 -9.32 -19.21
C THR A 49 6.51 -10.20 -20.45
N CYS A 50 5.99 -11.42 -20.36
CA CYS A 50 5.86 -12.30 -21.52
C CYS A 50 4.51 -12.06 -22.22
N ALA A 51 4.46 -12.37 -23.52
CA ALA A 51 3.26 -12.18 -24.34
C ALA A 51 2.00 -12.85 -23.78
N SER A 52 2.13 -14.01 -23.12
CA SER A 52 1.00 -14.72 -22.50
C SER A 52 0.51 -14.06 -21.20
N CYS A 53 1.40 -13.43 -20.44
CA CYS A 53 1.04 -12.73 -19.20
C CYS A 53 0.53 -11.30 -19.43
N LEU A 54 0.93 -10.68 -20.54
CA LEU A 54 0.59 -9.31 -20.90
C LEU A 54 -0.92 -9.01 -20.94
N PRO A 55 -1.78 -9.80 -21.63
CA PRO A 55 -3.22 -9.52 -21.66
C PRO A 55 -3.85 -9.62 -20.28
N LEU A 56 -3.40 -10.58 -19.45
CA LEU A 56 -3.90 -10.70 -18.09
C LEU A 56 -3.47 -9.51 -17.22
N LEU A 57 -2.23 -9.05 -17.38
CA LEU A 57 -1.72 -7.85 -16.69
C LEU A 57 -2.45 -6.59 -17.14
N ARG A 58 -2.78 -6.45 -18.42
CA ARG A 58 -3.60 -5.33 -18.90
C ARG A 58 -5.02 -5.39 -18.33
N ALA A 59 -5.62 -6.58 -18.27
CA ALA A 59 -6.96 -6.78 -17.71
C ALA A 59 -7.03 -6.55 -16.19
N HIS A 60 -5.94 -6.83 -15.45
CA HIS A 60 -5.91 -6.77 -13.98
C HIS A 60 -5.05 -5.62 -13.42
N GLY A 61 -4.43 -4.82 -14.29
CA GLY A 61 -3.44 -3.81 -13.91
C GLY A 61 -4.03 -2.50 -13.39
N SER A 62 -5.29 -2.21 -13.72
CA SER A 62 -5.97 -1.02 -13.21
C SER A 62 -6.49 -1.27 -11.79
N ALA A 63 -6.20 -0.32 -10.90
CA ALA A 63 -6.75 -0.36 -9.55
C ALA A 63 -8.28 -0.30 -9.62
N SER A 64 -8.94 -1.19 -8.87
CA SER A 64 -10.40 -1.22 -8.78
C SER A 64 -10.93 0.14 -8.28
N LEU A 65 -12.05 0.61 -8.85
CA LEU A 65 -12.73 1.82 -8.39
C LEU A 65 -12.94 1.86 -6.86
N PRO A 66 -13.43 0.79 -6.21
CA PRO A 66 -13.58 0.80 -4.75
C PRO A 66 -12.25 1.00 -4.01
N LEU A 67 -11.13 0.47 -4.52
CA LEU A 67 -9.82 0.70 -3.91
C LEU A 67 -9.39 2.18 -4.03
N LYS A 68 -9.64 2.81 -5.19
CA LYS A 68 -9.37 4.25 -5.38
C LYS A 68 -10.21 5.11 -4.44
N LEU A 69 -11.49 4.80 -4.30
CA LEU A 69 -12.39 5.49 -3.36
C LEU A 69 -11.94 5.30 -1.90
N ALA A 70 -11.55 4.07 -1.53
CA ALA A 70 -11.04 3.78 -0.20
C ALA A 70 -9.73 4.51 0.09
N PHE A 71 -8.82 4.58 -0.89
CA PHE A 71 -7.60 5.39 -0.78
C PHE A 71 -7.93 6.86 -0.53
N GLY A 72 -8.83 7.44 -1.34
CA GLY A 72 -9.29 8.82 -1.16
C GLY A 72 -9.91 9.07 0.23
N LEU A 73 -10.72 8.12 0.71
CA LEU A 73 -11.29 8.18 2.06
C LEU A 73 -10.20 8.14 3.15
N CYS A 74 -9.20 7.27 3.03
CA CYS A 74 -8.08 7.21 3.97
C CYS A 74 -7.26 8.51 3.99
N VAL A 75 -7.04 9.13 2.84
CA VAL A 75 -6.34 10.43 2.74
C VAL A 75 -7.17 11.54 3.40
N ALA A 76 -8.47 11.61 3.09
CA ALA A 76 -9.36 12.62 3.69
C ALA A 76 -9.43 12.49 5.22
N ALA A 77 -9.53 11.27 5.73
CA ALA A 77 -9.54 10.97 7.16
C ALA A 77 -8.23 11.42 7.83
N MET A 78 -7.08 11.10 7.21
CA MET A 78 -5.77 11.49 7.72
C MET A 78 -5.59 13.01 7.74
N MET A 79 -6.04 13.73 6.71
CA MET A 79 -5.98 15.20 6.67
C MET A 79 -6.89 15.87 7.70
N SER A 80 -7.98 15.20 8.11
CA SER A 80 -8.88 15.70 9.16
C SER A 80 -8.36 15.47 10.59
N SER A 81 -7.41 14.55 10.77
CA SER A 81 -6.90 14.15 12.09
C SER A 81 -6.12 15.24 12.83
N PRO A 82 -5.21 16.03 12.21
CA PRO A 82 -4.55 17.15 12.87
C PRO A 82 -5.56 18.17 13.40
N LEU A 83 -6.63 18.41 12.64
CA LEU A 83 -7.69 19.35 13.04
C LEU A 83 -8.39 18.88 14.33
N ALA A 84 -8.64 17.58 14.45
CA ALA A 84 -9.20 16.97 15.66
C ALA A 84 -8.23 17.05 16.86
N LEU A 85 -6.92 16.89 16.62
CA LEU A 85 -5.89 16.92 17.67
C LEU A 85 -5.59 18.34 18.17
N LEU A 86 -5.62 19.33 17.29
CA LEU A 86 -5.33 20.73 17.62
C LEU A 86 -6.49 21.42 18.35
N LEU A 87 -7.73 21.02 18.07
CA LEU A 87 -8.93 21.66 18.63
C LEU A 87 -8.99 21.64 20.17
N PRO A 88 -8.77 20.51 20.88
CA PRO A 88 -8.80 20.48 22.34
C PRO A 88 -7.60 21.18 23.00
N LEU A 89 -6.50 21.42 22.26
CA LEU A 89 -5.30 22.06 22.82
C LEU A 89 -5.38 23.59 22.81
N HIS A 90 -6.07 24.19 21.84
CA HIS A 90 -6.10 25.65 21.67
C HIS A 90 -7.38 26.33 22.13
N VAL A 91 -8.49 25.60 22.25
CA VAL A 91 -9.77 26.20 22.59
C VAL A 91 -9.99 26.13 24.10
N LYS A 92 -9.81 27.26 24.80
CA LYS A 92 -10.47 27.47 26.10
C LYS A 92 -11.96 27.36 25.83
N VAL A 93 -12.57 26.26 26.26
CA VAL A 93 -13.97 25.95 25.99
C VAL A 93 -14.84 26.92 26.79
N GLU A 94 -15.22 28.03 26.17
CA GLU A 94 -16.37 28.81 26.63
C GLU A 94 -17.60 27.88 26.56
N PRO A 95 -18.42 27.80 27.63
CA PRO A 95 -19.50 26.84 27.73
C PRO A 95 -20.53 26.96 26.60
N GLU A 96 -20.71 28.15 26.01
CA GLU A 96 -21.60 28.35 24.86
C GLU A 96 -21.05 27.78 23.54
N ARG A 97 -19.73 27.73 23.37
CA ARG A 97 -19.08 27.15 22.17
C ARG A 97 -18.89 25.63 22.27
N ALA A 98 -19.04 25.05 23.47
CA ALA A 98 -18.94 23.62 23.71
C ALA A 98 -19.94 22.80 22.88
N LEU A 99 -21.10 23.40 22.56
CA LEU A 99 -22.22 22.75 21.87
C LEU A 99 -21.92 22.39 20.40
N ILE A 100 -21.02 23.12 19.74
CA ILE A 100 -20.62 22.87 18.33
C ILE A 100 -19.39 21.96 18.26
N VAL A 101 -18.48 22.08 19.22
CA VAL A 101 -17.21 21.34 19.24
C VAL A 101 -17.43 19.85 19.53
N LEU A 102 -18.39 19.51 20.39
CA LEU A 102 -18.68 18.14 20.82
C LEU A 102 -19.15 17.20 19.68
N PRO A 103 -20.12 17.56 18.82
CA PRO A 103 -20.51 16.72 17.69
C PRO A 103 -19.39 16.58 16.64
N LEU A 104 -18.56 17.61 16.46
CA LEU A 104 -17.42 17.55 15.55
C LEU A 104 -16.35 16.58 16.06
N LEU A 105 -16.03 16.67 17.36
CA LEU A 105 -15.12 15.73 18.03
C LEU A 105 -15.62 14.28 17.98
N ARG A 106 -16.94 14.06 17.95
CA ARG A 106 -17.52 12.71 17.85
C ARG A 106 -17.54 12.17 16.43
N ARG A 107 -17.70 13.02 15.41
CA ARG A 107 -17.79 12.57 14.00
C ARG A 107 -16.43 12.24 13.38
N LEU A 108 -15.38 12.95 13.74
CA LEU A 108 -14.01 12.74 13.23
C LEU A 108 -13.44 11.34 13.53
N PRO A 109 -13.52 10.79 14.77
CA PRO A 109 -13.03 9.45 15.05
C PRO A 109 -13.84 8.37 14.32
N VAL A 110 -15.14 8.58 14.11
CA VAL A 110 -15.98 7.65 13.33
C VAL A 110 -15.49 7.57 11.88
N LEU A 111 -15.16 8.72 11.27
CA LEU A 111 -14.61 8.75 9.92
C LEU A 111 -13.27 8.00 9.84
N ASN A 112 -12.37 8.22 10.80
CA ASN A 112 -11.08 7.53 10.84
C ASN A 112 -11.23 6.01 11.04
N VAL A 113 -12.18 5.56 11.87
CA VAL A 113 -12.49 4.14 12.06
C VAL A 113 -13.03 3.53 10.77
N LEU A 114 -13.97 4.21 10.10
CA LEU A 114 -14.52 3.75 8.82
C LEU A 114 -13.42 3.67 7.74
N ALA A 115 -12.59 4.70 7.65
CA ALA A 115 -11.46 4.73 6.72
C ALA A 115 -10.45 3.60 6.99
N ALA A 116 -10.12 3.35 8.26
CA ALA A 116 -9.23 2.26 8.66
C ALA A 116 -9.83 0.88 8.33
N GLY A 117 -11.10 0.67 8.68
CA GLY A 117 -11.79 -0.61 8.46
C GLY A 117 -12.01 -0.90 6.97
N VAL A 118 -12.70 -0.01 6.27
CA VAL A 118 -13.02 -0.18 4.84
C VAL A 118 -11.75 -0.20 4.00
N GLY A 119 -10.83 0.74 4.24
CA GLY A 119 -9.54 0.79 3.56
C GLY A 119 -8.71 -0.47 3.79
N GLY A 120 -8.63 -0.95 5.02
CA GLY A 120 -7.91 -2.17 5.37
C GLY A 120 -8.49 -3.43 4.70
N VAL A 121 -9.82 -3.59 4.72
CA VAL A 121 -10.49 -4.75 4.11
C VAL A 121 -10.35 -4.76 2.59
N LEU A 122 -10.60 -3.63 1.93
CA LEU A 122 -10.51 -3.52 0.47
C LEU A 122 -9.07 -3.66 -0.02
N ALA A 123 -8.11 -3.01 0.64
CA ALA A 123 -6.69 -3.18 0.32
C ALA A 123 -6.24 -4.64 0.48
N SER A 124 -6.68 -5.32 1.55
CA SER A 124 -6.33 -6.72 1.79
C SER A 124 -6.98 -7.65 0.76
N ARG A 125 -8.21 -7.37 0.32
CA ARG A 125 -8.86 -8.12 -0.76
C ARG A 125 -8.13 -7.92 -2.09
N GLU A 126 -7.76 -6.69 -2.44
CA GLU A 126 -7.04 -6.43 -3.70
C GLU A 126 -5.65 -7.06 -3.69
N LEU A 127 -4.91 -7.00 -2.57
CA LEU A 127 -3.62 -7.68 -2.46
C LEU A 127 -3.74 -9.20 -2.60
N ARG A 128 -4.79 -9.81 -2.05
CA ARG A 128 -5.08 -11.24 -2.25
C ARG A 128 -5.44 -11.56 -3.70
N ARG A 129 -6.20 -10.70 -4.37
CA ARG A 129 -6.55 -10.83 -5.80
C ARG A 129 -5.31 -10.76 -6.69
N LEU A 130 -4.38 -9.86 -6.37
CA LEU A 130 -3.17 -9.62 -7.16
C LEU A 130 -2.11 -10.72 -7.00
N GLY A 131 -2.10 -11.42 -5.86
CA GLY A 131 -1.14 -12.50 -5.58
C GLY A 131 0.33 -12.03 -5.55
N PRO A 132 1.30 -12.97 -5.60
CA PRO A 132 2.72 -12.66 -5.52
C PRO A 132 3.24 -11.78 -6.68
N GLY A 133 2.70 -11.98 -7.89
CA GLY A 133 3.12 -11.27 -9.10
C GLY A 133 2.59 -9.84 -9.24
N GLY A 134 1.69 -9.39 -8.36
CA GLY A 134 1.14 -8.04 -8.40
C GLY A 134 1.90 -7.01 -7.56
N ARG A 135 3.02 -7.37 -6.94
CA ARG A 135 3.80 -6.45 -6.07
C ARG A 135 4.35 -5.24 -6.82
N SER A 136 4.71 -5.40 -8.08
CA SER A 136 5.24 -4.35 -8.96
C SER A 136 4.16 -3.61 -9.73
N SER A 137 2.88 -4.02 -9.63
CA SER A 137 1.81 -3.35 -10.38
C SER A 137 1.40 -2.03 -9.69
N PRO A 138 0.91 -1.03 -10.46
CA PRO A 138 0.37 0.20 -9.90
C PRO A 138 -0.77 -0.06 -8.90
N ALA A 139 -1.63 -1.04 -9.20
CA ALA A 139 -2.70 -1.47 -8.30
C ALA A 139 -2.16 -2.07 -6.98
N GLY A 140 -1.08 -2.84 -7.04
CA GLY A 140 -0.42 -3.40 -5.86
C GLY A 140 0.28 -2.33 -5.01
N SER A 141 0.89 -1.33 -5.65
CA SER A 141 1.42 -0.14 -4.97
C SER A 141 0.30 0.61 -4.25
N LEU A 142 -0.79 0.94 -4.95
CA LEU A 142 -1.95 1.63 -4.38
C LEU A 142 -2.53 0.86 -3.19
N ALA A 143 -2.75 -0.45 -3.32
CA ALA A 143 -3.29 -1.27 -2.23
C ALA A 143 -2.39 -1.29 -0.99
N ARG A 144 -1.06 -1.30 -1.16
CA ARG A 144 -0.10 -1.19 -0.05
C ARG A 144 -0.20 0.16 0.64
N TRP A 145 -0.26 1.25 -0.13
CA TRP A 145 -0.44 2.60 0.41
C TRP A 145 -1.77 2.75 1.14
N THR A 146 -2.89 2.29 0.56
CA THR A 146 -4.19 2.28 1.24
C THR A 146 -4.13 1.51 2.56
N ARG A 147 -3.45 0.35 2.59
CA ARG A 147 -3.28 -0.44 3.82
C ARG A 147 -2.43 0.29 4.87
N ALA A 148 -1.34 0.93 4.44
CA ALA A 148 -0.50 1.73 5.34
C ALA A 148 -1.28 2.91 5.93
N LEU A 149 -2.02 3.66 5.09
CA LEU A 149 -2.89 4.75 5.54
C LEU A 149 -3.99 4.26 6.48
N ALA A 150 -4.58 3.09 6.22
CA ALA A 150 -5.56 2.50 7.11
C ALA A 150 -4.98 2.20 8.51
N TRP A 151 -3.76 1.66 8.59
CA TRP A 151 -3.05 1.46 9.85
C TRP A 151 -2.71 2.78 10.56
N LEU A 152 -2.27 3.79 9.82
CA LEU A 152 -2.01 5.13 10.37
C LEU A 152 -3.30 5.75 10.93
N ASN A 153 -4.41 5.70 10.19
CA ASN A 153 -5.71 6.17 10.66
C ASN A 153 -6.17 5.41 11.91
N LEU A 154 -5.95 4.10 11.99
CA LEU A 154 -6.22 3.33 13.21
C LEU A 154 -5.36 3.79 14.38
N GLY A 155 -4.07 4.04 14.16
CA GLY A 155 -3.16 4.60 15.16
C GLY A 155 -3.63 5.95 15.69
N PHE A 156 -4.10 6.85 14.81
CA PHE A 156 -4.68 8.12 15.20
C PHE A 156 -5.94 7.95 16.06
N VAL A 157 -6.83 7.01 15.73
CA VAL A 157 -8.02 6.72 16.54
C VAL A 157 -7.63 6.23 17.93
N LEU A 158 -6.66 5.32 18.02
CA LEU A 158 -6.18 4.80 19.31
C LEU A 158 -5.55 5.90 20.15
N LEU A 159 -4.72 6.76 19.54
CA LEU A 159 -4.12 7.90 20.22
C LEU A 159 -5.18 8.89 20.71
N GLN A 160 -6.16 9.24 19.88
CA GLN A 160 -7.28 10.10 20.27
C GLN A 160 -8.07 9.51 21.43
N GLY A 161 -8.42 8.22 21.35
CA GLY A 161 -9.10 7.50 22.43
C GLY A 161 -8.32 7.52 23.74
N PHE A 162 -7.00 7.31 23.67
CA PHE A 162 -6.11 7.39 24.83
C PHE A 162 -6.07 8.79 25.44
N LEU A 163 -5.97 9.85 24.62
CA LEU A 163 -5.96 11.23 25.10
C LEU A 163 -7.29 11.60 25.78
N VAL A 164 -8.43 11.20 25.19
CA VAL A 164 -9.75 11.42 25.79
C VAL A 164 -9.88 10.66 27.12
N LEU A 165 -9.45 9.39 27.16
CA LEU A 165 -9.48 8.59 28.38
C LEU A 165 -8.63 9.23 29.48
N ARG A 166 -7.40 9.66 29.16
CA ARG A 166 -6.50 10.35 30.09
C ARG A 166 -7.13 11.64 30.63
N LEU A 167 -7.77 12.43 29.77
CA LEU A 167 -8.48 13.64 30.17
C LEU A 167 -9.61 13.33 31.16
N VAL A 168 -10.45 12.35 30.85
CA VAL A 168 -11.57 11.93 31.71
C VAL A 168 -11.09 11.43 33.07
N LEU A 169 -10.02 10.61 33.10
CA LEU A 169 -9.44 10.12 34.35
C LEU A 169 -8.82 11.25 35.19
N GLY A 170 -8.12 12.19 34.55
CA GLY A 170 -7.55 13.36 35.23
C GLY A 170 -8.64 14.25 35.85
N LEU A 171 -9.75 14.47 35.14
CA LEU A 171 -10.89 15.22 35.67
C LEU A 171 -11.55 14.51 36.85
N ARG A 172 -11.68 13.17 36.82
CA ARG A 172 -12.22 12.39 37.94
C ARG A 172 -11.33 12.46 39.18
N ALA A 173 -10.02 12.42 39.02
CA ALA A 173 -9.07 12.52 40.13
C ALA A 173 -9.10 13.90 40.83
N LEU A 174 -9.42 14.96 40.08
CA LEU A 174 -9.61 16.30 40.66
C LEU A 174 -10.96 16.45 41.37
N ALA A 175 -11.94 15.61 41.03
CA ALA A 175 -13.29 15.65 41.58
C ALA A 175 -13.50 14.72 42.78
N SER A 176 -12.52 13.88 43.14
CA SER A 176 -12.55 13.09 44.37
C SER A 176 -12.10 13.97 45.56
N PRO A 177 -13.00 14.27 46.51
CA PRO A 177 -12.72 15.12 47.67
C PRO A 177 -11.76 14.48 48.68
#